data_AF-A0AAD8CBK7-F1
#
_entry.id   AF-A0AAD8CBK7-F1
#
_cell.length_a   1.000
_cell.length_b   1.000
_cell.length_c   1.000
_cell.angle_alpha   90.00
_cell.angle_beta   90.00
_cell.angle_gamma   90.00
#
_symmetry.space_group_name_H-M   'P 1'
#
loop_
_entity.id
_entity.type
_entity.pdbx_description
1 polymer ?
#
loop_
_entity_poly.entity_id
_entity_poly.type
_entity_poly.pdbx_seq_one_letter_code
_entity_poly.pdbx_strand_id
1 'polypeptide(L)'
;MFFAKCLLQEQYIFLHKAVLVASLYLGTCTEANEFFEKAGELGQKMSSRKTKLEEEYQNICSTSAYLESDSNYVAETESEETKNVYENSASVKTSRFSNILPKSDYRVFLASESKDSGD
;
A
#
# COMPACT_ATOMS: atom_id res chain seq x y z
N MET A 1 -5.95 -10.02 -32.17
CA MET A 1 -6.75 -10.68 -31.11
C MET A 1 -5.93 -11.03 -29.85
N PHE A 2 -4.78 -10.37 -29.59
CA PHE A 2 -3.93 -10.66 -28.42
C PHE A 2 -4.14 -9.69 -27.24
N PHE A 3 -4.60 -8.47 -27.50
CA PHE A 3 -4.80 -7.44 -26.47
C PHE A 3 -5.94 -7.72 -25.46
N ALA A 4 -6.95 -8.52 -25.86
CA ALA A 4 -8.09 -8.81 -24.98
C ALA A 4 -7.79 -9.83 -23.87
N LYS A 5 -6.72 -10.65 -24.00
CA LYS A 5 -6.38 -11.68 -23.01
C LYS A 5 -5.57 -11.14 -21.82
N CYS A 6 -4.73 -10.11 -22.01
CA CYS A 6 -3.93 -9.56 -20.91
C CYS A 6 -4.79 -8.85 -19.85
N LEU A 7 -5.82 -8.11 -20.26
CA LEU A 7 -6.71 -7.40 -19.31
C LEU A 7 -7.49 -8.36 -18.39
N LEU A 8 -7.84 -9.56 -18.87
CA LEU A 8 -8.61 -10.53 -18.08
C LEU A 8 -7.79 -11.13 -16.94
N GLN A 9 -6.48 -11.36 -17.16
CA GLN A 9 -5.62 -11.98 -16.16
C GLN A 9 -5.35 -11.04 -14.99
N GLU A 10 -5.05 -9.77 -15.27
CA GLU A 10 -4.81 -8.76 -14.22
C GLU A 10 -6.08 -8.50 -13.41
N GLN A 11 -7.24 -8.41 -14.07
CA GLN A 11 -8.54 -8.30 -13.40
C GLN A 11 -8.84 -9.54 -12.53
N TYR A 12 -8.54 -10.74 -13.02
CA TYR A 12 -8.72 -11.97 -12.26
C TYR A 12 -7.85 -11.99 -11.00
N ILE A 13 -6.57 -11.62 -11.12
CA ILE A 13 -5.65 -11.52 -9.98
C ILE A 13 -6.13 -10.46 -8.99
N PHE A 14 -6.55 -9.30 -9.48
CA PHE A 14 -7.10 -8.23 -8.65
C PHE A 14 -8.31 -8.72 -7.84
N LEU A 15 -9.26 -9.42 -8.47
CA LEU A 15 -10.42 -9.96 -7.77
C LEU A 15 -10.03 -10.96 -6.67
N HIS A 16 -9.04 -11.82 -6.92
CA HIS A 16 -8.54 -12.75 -5.90
C HIS A 16 -7.90 -12.02 -4.72
N LYS A 17 -7.09 -10.99 -5.01
CA LYS A 17 -6.50 -10.12 -3.98
C LYS A 17 -7.59 -9.40 -3.17
N ALA A 18 -8.61 -8.87 -3.84
CA ALA A 18 -9.73 -8.19 -3.19
C ALA A 18 -10.50 -9.13 -2.26
N VAL A 19 -10.79 -10.36 -2.69
CA VAL A 19 -11.46 -11.38 -1.85
C VAL A 19 -10.60 -11.78 -0.66
N LEU A 20 -9.29 -11.96 -0.86
CA LEU A 20 -8.36 -12.29 0.22
C LEU A 20 -8.33 -11.19 1.29
N VAL A 21 -8.19 -9.93 0.87
CA VAL A 21 -8.21 -8.77 1.78
C VAL A 21 -9.55 -8.65 2.48
N ALA A 22 -10.67 -8.73 1.74
CA ALA A 22 -12.01 -8.66 2.34
C ALA A 22 -12.21 -9.75 3.41
N SER A 23 -11.74 -10.97 3.17
CA SER A 23 -11.87 -12.09 4.12
C SER A 23 -11.11 -11.85 5.43
N LEU A 24 -10.04 -11.06 5.41
CA LEU A 24 -9.23 -10.73 6.59
C LEU A 24 -9.79 -9.54 7.39
N TYR A 25 -10.42 -8.58 6.73
CA TYR A 25 -10.86 -7.32 7.34
C TYR A 25 -12.37 -7.14 7.44
N LEU A 26 -13.16 -8.15 7.06
CA LEU A 26 -14.61 -8.09 7.18
C LEU A 26 -15.00 -7.85 8.66
N GLY A 27 -15.84 -6.83 8.90
CA GLY A 27 -16.33 -6.53 10.25
C GLY A 27 -15.35 -5.74 11.14
N THR A 28 -14.31 -5.12 10.55
CA THR A 28 -13.43 -4.15 11.23
C THR A 28 -14.01 -2.73 11.26
N CYS A 29 -15.01 -2.45 10.42
CA CYS A 29 -15.82 -1.23 10.52
C CYS A 29 -16.89 -1.41 11.59
N THR A 30 -17.12 -0.39 12.41
CA THR A 30 -18.07 -0.43 13.53
C THR A 30 -18.74 0.93 13.64
N GLU A 31 -20.05 0.91 13.88
CA GLU A 31 -20.84 2.12 14.09
C GLU A 31 -20.54 2.74 15.47
N ALA A 32 -20.74 4.04 15.60
CA ALA A 32 -20.35 4.77 16.82
C ALA A 32 -21.07 4.26 18.08
N ASN A 33 -22.32 3.80 17.95
CA ASN A 33 -23.12 3.25 19.04
C ASN A 33 -22.65 1.87 19.51
N GLU A 34 -21.88 1.15 18.71
CA GLU A 34 -21.38 -0.22 18.98
C GLU A 34 -19.92 -0.21 19.47
N PHE A 35 -19.27 0.97 19.50
CA PHE A 35 -17.84 1.10 19.79
C PHE A 35 -17.40 0.39 21.08
N PHE A 36 -18.10 0.60 22.19
CA PHE A 36 -17.69 0.05 23.48
C PHE A 36 -17.81 -1.48 23.54
N GLU A 37 -18.83 -2.03 22.89
CA GLU A 37 -19.01 -3.48 22.78
C GLU A 37 -17.86 -4.06 21.96
N LYS A 38 -17.60 -3.50 20.76
CA LYS A 38 -16.51 -3.93 19.89
C LYS A 38 -15.14 -3.80 20.56
N ALA A 39 -14.88 -2.68 21.24
CA ALA A 39 -13.62 -2.48 21.97
C ALA A 39 -13.45 -3.52 23.09
N GLY A 40 -14.55 -3.88 23.77
CA GLY A 40 -14.58 -4.97 24.74
C GLY A 40 -14.23 -6.32 24.11
N GLU A 41 -14.81 -6.65 22.96
CA GLU A 41 -14.47 -7.86 22.21
C GLU A 41 -13.00 -7.89 21.75
N LEU A 42 -12.49 -6.77 21.25
CA LEU A 42 -11.12 -6.64 20.77
C LEU A 42 -10.08 -6.90 21.87
N GLY A 43 -10.42 -6.57 23.13
CA GLY A 43 -9.59 -6.85 24.30
C GLY A 43 -9.61 -8.31 24.77
N GLN A 44 -10.53 -9.14 24.27
CA GLN A 44 -10.62 -10.54 24.71
C GLN A 44 -9.47 -11.38 24.16
N LYS A 45 -8.91 -12.23 25.02
CA LYS A 45 -7.88 -13.19 24.62
C LYS A 45 -8.49 -14.39 23.91
N MET A 46 -7.93 -14.71 22.76
CA MET A 46 -8.23 -15.89 21.97
C MET A 46 -7.47 -17.10 22.53
N SER A 47 -7.78 -18.31 22.02
CA SER A 47 -7.05 -19.54 22.36
C SER A 47 -5.54 -19.46 22.08
N SER A 48 -5.15 -18.56 21.17
CA SER A 48 -3.75 -18.22 20.83
C SER A 48 -3.03 -17.39 21.90
N ARG A 49 -3.71 -17.03 23.01
CA ARG A 49 -3.27 -16.10 24.08
C ARG A 49 -3.09 -14.65 23.65
N LYS A 50 -3.27 -14.34 22.37
CA LYS A 50 -3.32 -12.98 21.84
C LYS A 50 -4.71 -12.40 22.00
N THR A 51 -4.82 -11.08 22.09
CA THR A 51 -6.11 -10.41 21.96
C THR A 51 -6.56 -10.41 20.51
N LYS A 52 -7.87 -10.27 20.27
CA LYS A 52 -8.38 -10.07 18.90
C LYS A 52 -7.74 -8.84 18.24
N LEU A 53 -7.48 -7.77 19.01
CA LEU A 53 -6.78 -6.58 18.51
C LEU A 53 -5.35 -6.89 18.04
N GLU A 54 -4.60 -7.70 18.78
CA GLU A 54 -3.23 -8.10 18.39
C GLU A 54 -3.23 -8.95 17.11
N GLU A 55 -4.26 -9.76 16.92
CA GLU A 55 -4.44 -10.55 15.70
C GLU A 55 -4.82 -9.67 14.50
N GLU A 56 -5.75 -8.73 14.67
CA GLU A 56 -6.08 -7.73 13.64
C GLU A 56 -4.85 -6.90 13.25
N TYR A 57 -4.06 -6.45 14.23
CA TYR A 57 -2.82 -5.74 13.97
C TYR A 57 -1.80 -6.59 13.18
N GLN A 58 -1.65 -7.87 13.54
CA GLN A 58 -0.76 -8.78 12.83
C GLN A 58 -1.23 -9.00 11.38
N ASN A 59 -2.54 -9.06 11.14
CA ASN A 59 -3.10 -9.16 9.80
C ASN A 59 -2.76 -7.94 8.95
N ILE A 60 -2.85 -6.72 9.51
CA ILE A 60 -2.43 -5.47 8.86
C ILE A 60 -0.97 -5.56 8.41
N CYS A 61 -0.05 -5.90 9.34
CA CYS A 61 1.38 -6.00 9.03
C CYS A 61 1.69 -7.08 7.98
N SER A 62 0.98 -8.21 8.02
CA SER A 62 1.21 -9.33 7.11
C SER A 62 0.70 -9.02 5.70
N THR A 63 -0.46 -8.35 5.61
CA THR A 63 -1.05 -7.94 4.34
C THR A 63 -0.22 -6.84 3.68
N SER A 64 0.28 -5.87 4.45
CA SER A 64 1.17 -4.84 3.91
C SER A 64 2.45 -5.43 3.33
N ALA A 65 3.07 -6.39 4.02
CA ALA A 65 4.25 -7.10 3.53
C ALA A 65 3.97 -7.94 2.28
N TYR A 66 2.81 -8.61 2.22
CA TYR A 66 2.38 -9.36 1.04
C TYR A 66 2.16 -8.46 -0.19
N LEU A 67 1.52 -7.31 0.00
CA LEU A 67 1.30 -6.36 -1.09
C LEU A 67 2.60 -5.66 -1.55
N GLU A 68 3.60 -5.54 -0.68
CA GLU A 68 4.92 -5.01 -1.01
C GLU A 68 5.81 -6.01 -1.77
N SER A 69 5.70 -7.31 -1.48
CA SER A 69 6.44 -8.33 -2.24
C SER A 69 5.87 -8.54 -3.64
N ASP A 70 4.58 -8.25 -3.83
CA ASP A 70 3.86 -8.32 -5.11
C ASP A 70 4.07 -7.05 -5.98
N SER A 71 4.54 -5.94 -5.40
CA SER A 71 4.83 -4.69 -6.13
C SER A 71 6.14 -4.70 -6.91
N ASN A 72 6.76 -5.86 -7.13
CA ASN A 72 7.76 -6.04 -8.19
C ASN A 72 7.15 -5.98 -9.60
N TYR A 73 5.84 -5.75 -9.71
CA TYR A 73 5.16 -5.59 -10.99
C TYR A 73 5.28 -4.13 -11.49
N VAL A 74 6.34 -3.93 -12.28
CA VAL A 74 6.53 -2.89 -13.31
C VAL A 74 6.86 -1.47 -12.84
N ALA A 75 8.16 -1.18 -12.80
CA ALA A 75 8.71 0.13 -13.15
C ALA A 75 9.71 0.01 -14.33
N GLU A 76 9.46 -0.92 -15.28
CA GLU A 76 10.25 -1.05 -16.51
C GLU A 76 9.49 -0.54 -17.76
N THR A 77 8.44 0.25 -17.60
CA THR A 77 7.72 0.82 -18.76
C THR A 77 7.16 2.20 -18.47
N GLU A 78 8.00 3.11 -17.99
CA GLU A 78 7.73 4.53 -18.20
C GLU A 78 8.56 5.02 -19.38
N SER A 79 7.83 5.23 -20.48
CA SER A 79 8.24 5.96 -21.68
C SER A 79 9.13 7.15 -21.35
N GLU A 80 10.12 7.40 -22.20
CA GLU A 80 11.13 8.46 -22.05
C GLU A 80 10.58 9.90 -21.93
N GLU A 81 9.26 10.10 -22.01
CA GLU A 81 8.58 11.40 -21.98
C GLU A 81 8.16 11.87 -20.57
N THR A 82 8.18 11.03 -19.53
CA THR A 82 7.95 11.47 -18.12
C THR A 82 9.21 11.94 -17.39
N LYS A 83 10.36 12.00 -18.07
CA LYS A 83 11.69 12.40 -17.55
C LYS A 83 11.83 13.88 -17.09
N ASN A 84 10.74 14.60 -16.88
CA ASN A 84 10.75 15.92 -16.23
C ASN A 84 10.26 15.89 -14.78
N VAL A 85 10.07 14.70 -14.21
CA VAL A 85 9.93 14.56 -12.76
C VAL A 85 11.32 14.51 -12.17
N TYR A 86 11.65 15.46 -11.30
CA TYR A 86 12.91 15.50 -10.57
C TYR A 86 13.06 14.21 -9.74
N GLU A 87 13.67 13.18 -10.33
CA GLU A 87 14.20 12.05 -9.59
C GLU A 87 15.37 12.58 -8.79
N ASN A 88 15.09 12.91 -7.54
CA ASN A 88 16.12 13.18 -6.56
C ASN A 88 16.90 11.87 -6.37
N SER A 89 17.93 11.63 -7.19
CA SER A 89 18.86 10.50 -7.11
C SER A 89 19.63 10.48 -5.78
N ALA A 90 19.40 11.49 -4.92
CA ALA A 90 19.86 11.56 -3.53
C ALA A 90 18.77 11.24 -2.47
N SER A 91 17.59 10.73 -2.84
CA SER A 91 16.45 10.56 -1.91
C SER A 91 16.72 9.65 -0.72
N VAL A 92 17.67 8.71 -0.82
CA VAL A 92 18.09 7.87 0.31
C VAL A 92 18.80 8.69 1.39
N LYS A 93 19.47 9.79 1.03
CA LYS A 93 20.24 10.64 1.98
C LYS A 93 19.37 11.63 2.74
N THR A 94 18.17 11.95 2.25
CA THR A 94 17.25 12.91 2.89
C THR A 94 16.27 12.25 3.84
N SER A 95 16.08 10.93 3.73
CA SER A 95 15.21 10.18 4.63
C SER A 95 15.84 10.04 6.02
N ARG A 96 15.10 10.43 7.07
CA ARG A 96 15.55 10.27 8.45
C ARG A 96 15.69 8.79 8.84
N PHE A 97 14.82 7.94 8.31
CA PHE A 97 14.79 6.50 8.57
C PHE A 97 14.88 5.75 7.25
N SER A 98 15.83 4.83 7.15
CA SER A 98 16.03 4.03 5.95
C SER A 98 14.94 2.98 5.72
N ASN A 99 14.22 2.60 6.77
CA ASN A 99 13.14 1.61 6.74
C ASN A 99 11.74 2.22 6.57
N ILE A 100 11.63 3.55 6.39
CA ILE A 100 10.37 4.26 6.17
C ILE A 100 10.52 5.11 4.92
N LEU A 101 10.10 4.54 3.78
CA LEU A 101 10.16 5.20 2.47
C LEU A 101 8.77 5.27 1.85
N PRO A 102 8.41 6.36 1.17
CA PRO A 102 7.15 6.43 0.45
C PRO A 102 7.13 5.47 -0.74
N LYS A 103 6.00 4.80 -0.97
CA LYS A 103 5.75 4.04 -2.20
C LYS A 103 5.66 4.98 -3.39
N SER A 104 6.08 4.54 -4.58
CA SER A 104 6.08 5.34 -5.80
C SER A 104 4.69 5.89 -6.13
N ASP A 105 3.64 5.07 -6.02
CA ASP A 105 2.25 5.43 -6.33
C ASP A 105 1.71 6.62 -5.53
N TYR A 106 2.25 6.85 -4.33
CA TYR A 106 1.80 7.90 -3.41
C TYR A 106 2.93 8.88 -3.07
N ARG A 107 4.07 8.80 -3.76
CA ARG A 107 5.21 9.68 -3.50
C ARG A 107 4.87 11.08 -3.97
N VAL A 108 5.07 12.06 -3.10
CA VAL A 108 4.94 13.47 -3.49
C VAL A 108 6.12 13.84 -4.38
N PHE A 109 5.82 14.28 -5.59
CA PHE A 109 6.80 14.81 -6.52
C PHE A 109 6.91 16.32 -6.35
N LEU A 110 8.14 16.80 -6.17
CA LEU A 110 8.43 18.22 -6.13
C LEU A 110 8.80 18.67 -7.54
N ALA A 111 8.16 19.73 -8.02
CA ALA A 111 8.57 20.36 -9.28
C ALA A 111 9.96 20.99 -9.10
N SER A 112 10.84 20.81 -10.08
CA SER A 112 12.09 21.56 -10.12
C SER A 112 11.79 23.03 -10.41
N GLU A 113 12.41 23.94 -9.68
CA GLU A 113 12.42 25.35 -10.08
C GLU A 113 12.99 25.46 -11.49
N SER A 114 12.22 26.05 -12.42
CA SER A 114 12.74 26.44 -13.71
C SER A 114 13.88 27.41 -13.44
N LYS A 115 15.10 27.07 -13.88
CA LYS A 115 16.17 28.05 -13.99
C LYS A 115 15.73 29.08 -15.02
N ASP A 116 14.99 30.09 -14.57
CA ASP A 116 14.89 31.33 -15.29
C ASP A 116 16.28 31.97 -15.13
N SER A 117 17.16 31.63 -16.07
CA SER A 117 18.44 32.29 -16.26
C SER A 117 18.12 33.70 -16.73
N GLY A 118 17.87 34.59 -15.77
CA GLY A 118 17.76 36.02 -15.99
C GLY A 118 19.06 36.55 -16.60
N ASP A 119 18.92 37.17 -17.77
CA ASP A 119 19.89 38.06 -18.41
C ASP A 119 20.37 39.18 -17.47
#